data_AF-A0AB37HMM1-F1
#
_entry.id   AF-A0AB37HMM1-F1
#
_cell.length_a   1.000
_cell.length_b   1.000
_cell.length_c   1.000
_cell.angle_alpha   90.00
_cell.angle_beta   90.00
_cell.angle_gamma   90.00
#
_symmetry.space_group_name_H-M   'P 1'
#
loop_
_entity.id
_entity.type
_entity.pdbx_description
1 polymer ?
#
loop_
_entity_poly.entity_id
_entity_poly.type
_entity_poly.pdbx_seq_one_letter_code
_entity_poly.pdbx_strand_id
1 'polypeptide(L)'
;MRIYPKGDSALTVMSDREPSRQLTHEINEFRLEILSQDMPFIDEVIPSENSLMVVYHPYSMMMNHNINEPFKYMTEFVERIIYQKKQDINDREVTKESIMIDVVVGGEYGPDFDTLTDLSEEEQRQVLESSTYFVSMIGHTPGCPYLSGLSHRLHSGNAQFKQFIPKGSLCIERDKLFITTTDTSGEWPVIGWTNVEIYDRQNNICKLNFGDDVILNIVDQLQSKDGGYKPCH
;
A
#
# COMPACT_ATOMS: atom_id res chain seq x y z
N MET A 1 -3.48 4.68 -20.32
CA MET A 1 -2.25 4.30 -19.62
C MET A 1 -1.13 4.33 -20.63
N ARG A 2 0.03 4.83 -20.23
CA ARG A 2 1.21 4.98 -21.10
C ARG A 2 2.33 4.09 -20.57
N ILE A 3 3.09 3.49 -21.46
CA ILE A 3 4.20 2.60 -21.10
C ILE A 3 5.51 3.32 -21.37
N TYR A 4 6.41 3.25 -20.40
CA TYR A 4 7.73 3.86 -20.46
C TYR A 4 8.81 2.84 -20.08
N PRO A 5 9.97 2.85 -20.73
CA PRO A 5 11.12 2.10 -20.25
C PRO A 5 11.61 2.67 -18.92
N LYS A 6 12.05 1.80 -18.02
CA LYS A 6 12.78 2.16 -16.79
C LYS A 6 14.10 1.41 -16.78
N GLY A 7 15.14 2.08 -17.27
CA GLY A 7 16.40 1.41 -17.56
C GLY A 7 16.24 0.41 -18.71
N ASP A 8 17.03 -0.66 -18.69
CA ASP A 8 17.06 -1.73 -19.69
C ASP A 8 16.26 -2.98 -19.28
N SER A 9 15.93 -3.11 -18.00
CA SER A 9 15.38 -4.34 -17.39
C SER A 9 14.01 -4.14 -16.72
N ALA A 10 13.34 -3.02 -17.01
CA ALA A 10 11.99 -2.79 -16.54
C ALA A 10 11.19 -1.89 -17.48
N LEU A 11 9.86 -2.00 -17.39
CA LEU A 11 8.93 -1.01 -17.92
C LEU A 11 7.96 -0.58 -16.84
N THR A 12 7.38 0.61 -17.00
CA THR A 12 6.32 1.11 -16.13
C THR A 12 5.12 1.48 -16.97
N VAL A 13 3.97 0.92 -16.60
CA VAL A 13 2.65 1.36 -17.04
C VAL A 13 2.20 2.46 -16.10
N MET A 14 1.89 3.64 -16.62
CA MET A 14 1.44 4.78 -15.83
C MET A 14 0.04 5.24 -16.25
N SER A 15 -0.81 5.53 -15.27
CA SER A 15 -2.12 6.14 -15.45
C SER A 15 -2.06 7.62 -15.11
N ASP A 16 -2.68 8.46 -15.93
CA ASP A 16 -2.84 9.90 -15.65
C ASP A 16 -4.09 10.17 -14.78
N ARG A 17 -4.80 9.12 -14.35
CA ARG A 17 -5.98 9.24 -13.48
C ARG A 17 -5.53 9.46 -12.03
N GLU A 18 -6.33 10.23 -11.30
CA GLU A 18 -6.17 10.37 -9.85
C GLU A 18 -6.27 8.99 -9.15
N PRO A 19 -5.47 8.79 -8.09
CA PRO A 19 -5.56 7.62 -7.23
C PRO A 19 -6.98 7.36 -6.76
N SER A 20 -7.45 6.13 -6.94
CA SER A 20 -8.80 5.74 -6.52
C SER A 20 -8.86 4.24 -6.29
N ARG A 21 -9.90 3.81 -5.56
CA ARG A 21 -10.17 2.38 -5.34
C ARG A 21 -10.34 1.63 -6.66
N GLN A 22 -11.03 2.24 -7.62
CA GLN A 22 -11.22 1.65 -8.95
C GLN A 22 -9.90 1.50 -9.72
N LEU A 23 -9.04 2.52 -9.69
CA LEU A 23 -7.73 2.45 -10.37
C LEU A 23 -6.83 1.40 -9.71
N THR A 24 -6.84 1.32 -8.37
CA THR A 24 -6.10 0.30 -7.61
C THR A 24 -6.56 -1.11 -7.99
N HIS A 25 -7.88 -1.32 -8.10
CA HIS A 25 -8.43 -2.58 -8.57
C HIS A 25 -7.96 -2.92 -10.00
N GLU A 26 -8.06 -1.97 -10.94
CA GLU A 26 -7.58 -2.17 -12.32
C GLU A 26 -6.09 -2.57 -12.36
N ILE A 27 -5.23 -1.84 -11.63
CA ILE A 27 -3.80 -2.13 -11.54
C ILE A 27 -3.57 -3.53 -10.96
N ASN A 28 -4.32 -3.92 -9.92
CA ASN A 28 -4.19 -5.24 -9.32
C ASN A 28 -4.63 -6.35 -10.27
N GLU A 29 -5.70 -6.17 -11.02
CA GLU A 29 -6.15 -7.14 -12.03
C GLU A 29 -5.10 -7.32 -13.14
N PHE A 30 -4.48 -6.23 -13.61
CA PHE A 30 -3.39 -6.32 -14.58
C PHE A 30 -2.18 -7.05 -13.98
N ARG A 31 -1.83 -6.75 -12.73
CA ARG A 31 -0.76 -7.44 -12.01
C ARG A 31 -1.01 -8.94 -11.93
N LEU A 32 -2.19 -9.34 -11.45
CA LEU A 32 -2.55 -10.75 -11.29
C LEU A 32 -2.56 -11.48 -12.63
N GLU A 33 -3.03 -10.82 -13.70
CA GLU A 33 -3.00 -11.40 -15.04
C GLU A 33 -1.57 -11.54 -15.59
N ILE A 34 -0.67 -10.59 -15.33
CA ILE A 34 0.74 -10.74 -15.75
C ILE A 34 1.38 -11.91 -15.00
N LEU A 35 1.17 -12.00 -13.68
CA LEU A 35 1.72 -13.06 -12.85
C LEU A 35 1.16 -14.44 -13.23
N SER A 36 -0.10 -14.53 -13.65
CA SER A 36 -0.72 -15.80 -14.07
C SER A 36 -0.14 -16.37 -15.37
N GLN A 37 0.56 -15.56 -16.18
CA GLN A 37 1.24 -16.03 -17.38
C GLN A 37 2.51 -16.83 -17.08
N ASP A 38 3.01 -16.80 -15.83
CA ASP A 38 4.16 -17.57 -15.35
C ASP A 38 5.38 -17.46 -16.29
N MET A 39 5.68 -16.24 -16.73
CA MET A 39 6.78 -16.01 -17.66
C MET A 39 8.12 -16.09 -16.94
N PRO A 40 9.06 -16.96 -17.37
CA PRO A 40 10.30 -17.24 -16.65
C PRO A 40 11.33 -16.10 -16.66
N PHE A 41 11.03 -15.03 -17.39
CA PHE A 41 11.87 -13.84 -17.51
C PHE A 41 11.23 -12.59 -16.88
N ILE A 42 10.07 -12.71 -16.23
CA ILE A 42 9.49 -11.65 -15.40
C ILE A 42 9.88 -11.95 -13.96
N ASP A 43 10.62 -11.05 -13.34
CA ASP A 43 11.10 -11.22 -11.96
C ASP A 43 10.06 -10.73 -10.97
N GLU A 44 9.57 -9.51 -11.19
CA GLU A 44 8.65 -8.85 -10.27
C GLU A 44 7.64 -7.98 -11.01
N VAL A 45 6.44 -7.93 -10.45
CA VAL A 45 5.37 -7.04 -10.88
C VAL A 45 4.92 -6.21 -9.68
N ILE A 46 5.39 -4.96 -9.66
CA ILE A 46 5.33 -4.07 -8.50
C ILE A 46 4.26 -3.01 -8.77
N PRO A 47 3.09 -3.11 -8.11
CA PRO A 47 2.06 -2.10 -8.23
C PRO A 47 2.38 -0.91 -7.31
N SER A 48 1.92 0.26 -7.72
CA SER A 48 1.92 1.49 -6.92
C SER A 48 0.60 2.23 -7.17
N GLU A 49 0.47 3.41 -6.59
CA GLU A 49 -0.77 4.15 -6.49
C GLU A 49 -1.45 4.44 -7.86
N ASN A 50 -0.65 4.77 -8.88
CA ASN A 50 -1.13 5.07 -10.23
C ASN A 50 -0.33 4.36 -11.33
N SER A 51 0.54 3.41 -10.96
CA SER A 51 1.45 2.76 -11.89
C SER A 51 1.67 1.29 -11.56
N LEU A 52 2.15 0.56 -12.56
CA LEU A 52 2.55 -0.84 -12.47
C LEU A 52 3.92 -0.98 -13.12
N MET A 53 4.92 -1.37 -12.34
CA MET A 53 6.25 -1.68 -12.86
C MET A 53 6.38 -3.18 -13.09
N VAL A 54 6.90 -3.56 -14.25
CA VAL A 54 7.22 -4.94 -14.60
C VAL A 54 8.72 -5.03 -14.80
N VAL A 55 9.38 -5.78 -13.92
CA VAL A 55 10.81 -6.07 -13.96
C VAL A 55 11.01 -7.38 -14.72
N TYR A 56 11.91 -7.38 -15.68
CA TYR A 56 12.17 -8.54 -16.53
C TYR A 56 13.65 -8.67 -16.89
N HIS A 57 14.05 -9.85 -17.34
CA HIS A 57 15.43 -10.20 -17.69
C HIS A 57 15.67 -10.15 -19.21
N PRO A 58 16.08 -9.01 -19.79
CA PRO A 58 16.25 -8.86 -21.24
C PRO A 58 17.30 -9.83 -21.81
N TYR A 59 18.38 -10.11 -21.07
CA TYR A 59 19.40 -11.06 -21.50
C TYR A 59 18.83 -12.49 -21.63
N SER A 60 18.05 -12.94 -20.65
CA SER A 60 17.40 -14.26 -20.71
C SER A 60 16.43 -14.32 -21.89
N MET A 61 15.64 -13.27 -22.09
CA MET A 61 14.71 -13.15 -23.22
C MET A 61 15.42 -13.32 -24.57
N MET A 62 16.56 -12.66 -24.77
CA MET A 62 17.34 -12.75 -26.01
C MET A 62 18.02 -14.11 -26.18
N MET A 63 18.70 -14.59 -25.15
CA MET A 63 19.60 -15.75 -25.27
C MET A 63 18.89 -17.09 -25.10
N ASN A 64 17.85 -17.15 -24.26
CA ASN A 64 17.19 -18.39 -23.88
C ASN A 64 15.78 -18.52 -24.50
N HIS A 65 15.18 -17.40 -24.94
CA HIS A 65 13.79 -17.36 -25.40
C HIS A 65 13.63 -16.79 -26.83
N ASN A 66 14.71 -16.46 -27.53
CA ASN A 66 14.70 -15.94 -28.90
C ASN A 66 13.90 -14.64 -29.09
N ILE A 67 13.82 -13.79 -28.07
CA ILE A 67 13.15 -12.49 -28.13
C ILE A 67 14.20 -11.39 -28.31
N ASN A 68 14.39 -10.95 -29.57
CA ASN A 68 15.45 -9.98 -29.93
C ASN A 68 15.15 -8.53 -29.53
N GLU A 69 13.89 -8.18 -29.30
CA GLU A 69 13.47 -6.83 -28.90
C GLU A 69 12.71 -6.89 -27.54
N PRO A 70 13.38 -7.15 -26.40
CA PRO A 70 12.72 -7.38 -25.11
C PRO A 70 11.72 -6.31 -24.70
N PHE A 71 12.11 -5.03 -24.79
CA PHE A 71 11.24 -3.92 -24.41
C PHE A 71 9.96 -3.86 -25.25
N LYS A 72 10.08 -4.05 -26.56
CA LYS A 72 8.93 -4.05 -27.46
C LYS A 72 8.00 -5.23 -27.19
N TYR A 73 8.56 -6.44 -27.02
CA TYR A 73 7.80 -7.62 -26.66
C TYR A 73 7.02 -7.40 -25.36
N MET A 74 7.68 -6.89 -24.31
CA MET A 74 7.04 -6.62 -23.03
C MET A 74 5.98 -5.52 -23.12
N THR A 75 6.21 -4.50 -23.94
CA THR A 75 5.22 -3.44 -24.20
C THR A 75 3.97 -4.03 -24.84
N GLU A 76 4.10 -4.77 -25.95
CA GLU A 76 2.98 -5.41 -26.66
C GLU A 76 2.23 -6.42 -25.77
N PHE A 77 2.97 -7.18 -24.97
CA PHE A 77 2.41 -8.13 -24.00
C PHE A 77 1.54 -7.44 -22.96
N VAL A 78 2.05 -6.38 -22.32
CA VAL A 78 1.33 -5.66 -21.28
C VAL A 78 0.16 -4.86 -21.85
N GLU A 79 0.32 -4.24 -23.03
CA GLU A 79 -0.78 -3.57 -23.72
C GLU A 79 -1.94 -4.52 -24.03
N ARG A 80 -1.64 -5.76 -24.46
CA ARG A 80 -2.65 -6.80 -24.69
C ARG A 80 -3.42 -7.13 -23.41
N ILE A 81 -2.72 -7.34 -22.29
CA ILE A 81 -3.37 -7.62 -20.99
C ILE A 81 -4.28 -6.46 -20.57
N ILE A 82 -3.78 -5.23 -20.64
CA ILE A 82 -4.56 -4.04 -20.29
C ILE A 82 -5.80 -3.93 -21.16
N TYR A 83 -5.66 -4.14 -22.47
CA TYR A 83 -6.78 -4.07 -23.41
C TYR A 83 -7.85 -5.14 -23.12
N GLN A 84 -7.44 -6.37 -22.85
CA GLN A 84 -8.35 -7.47 -22.53
C GLN A 84 -9.08 -7.23 -21.20
N LYS A 85 -8.32 -6.98 -20.12
CA LYS A 85 -8.89 -6.79 -18.79
C LYS A 85 -9.78 -5.57 -18.67
N LYS A 86 -9.49 -4.49 -19.39
CA LYS A 86 -10.38 -3.32 -19.40
C LYS A 86 -11.77 -3.62 -19.95
N GLN A 87 -11.91 -4.60 -20.84
CA GLN A 87 -13.22 -5.03 -21.31
C GLN A 87 -13.96 -5.83 -20.23
N ASP A 88 -13.23 -6.62 -19.44
CA ASP A 88 -13.79 -7.46 -18.38
C ASP A 88 -14.17 -6.70 -17.10
N ILE A 89 -13.46 -5.61 -16.80
CA ILE A 89 -13.59 -4.82 -15.57
C ILE A 89 -14.73 -3.79 -15.66
N ASN A 90 -15.11 -3.36 -16.87
CA ASN A 90 -16.22 -2.43 -17.04
C ASN A 90 -17.51 -3.03 -16.40
N ASP A 91 -18.18 -2.23 -15.56
CA ASP A 91 -19.44 -2.52 -14.86
C ASP A 91 -19.41 -3.51 -13.68
N ARG A 92 -18.25 -3.89 -13.14
CA ARG A 92 -18.18 -4.69 -11.91
C ARG A 92 -18.02 -3.82 -10.66
N GLU A 93 -19.02 -3.84 -9.78
CA GLU A 93 -18.81 -3.40 -8.40
C GLU A 93 -17.80 -4.32 -7.71
N VAL A 94 -16.67 -3.75 -7.30
CA VAL A 94 -15.65 -4.47 -6.54
C VAL A 94 -16.15 -4.60 -5.11
N THR A 95 -16.73 -5.76 -4.78
CA THR A 95 -17.06 -6.13 -3.40
C THR A 95 -16.01 -7.12 -2.92
N LYS A 96 -15.20 -6.70 -1.95
CA LYS A 96 -14.21 -7.54 -1.28
C LYS A 96 -14.51 -7.49 0.21
N GLU A 97 -14.29 -8.61 0.89
CA GLU A 97 -14.41 -8.64 2.35
C GLU A 97 -13.30 -7.76 2.95
N SER A 98 -13.68 -6.77 3.73
CA SER A 98 -12.73 -5.87 4.38
C SER A 98 -12.01 -6.58 5.51
N ILE A 99 -10.70 -6.37 5.59
CA ILE A 99 -9.88 -6.84 6.70
C ILE A 99 -9.99 -5.82 7.83
N MET A 100 -10.52 -6.26 8.97
CA MET A 100 -10.59 -5.44 10.17
C MET A 100 -9.24 -5.44 10.90
N ILE A 101 -8.77 -4.25 11.29
CA ILE A 101 -7.55 -4.06 12.08
C ILE A 101 -7.93 -3.29 13.34
N ASP A 102 -7.71 -3.92 14.49
CA ASP A 102 -7.90 -3.26 15.79
C ASP A 102 -6.76 -2.28 16.05
N VAL A 103 -7.10 -1.06 16.45
CA VAL A 103 -6.15 0.03 16.69
C VAL A 103 -6.50 0.79 17.97
N VAL A 104 -5.49 1.31 18.65
CA VAL A 104 -5.63 2.35 19.68
C VAL A 104 -5.14 3.66 19.08
N VAL A 105 -5.82 4.77 19.37
CA VAL A 105 -5.46 6.10 18.87
C VAL A 105 -5.26 7.07 20.02
N GLY A 106 -4.46 8.10 19.79
CA GLY A 106 -4.19 9.14 20.78
C GLY A 106 -3.35 8.72 21.98
N GLY A 107 -3.20 9.66 22.92
CA GLY A 107 -2.41 9.47 24.13
C GLY A 107 -0.96 9.05 23.84
N GLU A 108 -0.46 8.08 24.62
CA GLU A 108 0.91 7.57 24.43
C GLU A 108 1.09 6.82 23.11
N TYR A 109 0.03 6.22 22.56
CA TYR A 109 0.08 5.42 21.33
C TYR A 109 0.07 6.29 20.06
N GLY A 110 -0.50 7.49 20.14
CA GLY A 110 -0.65 8.46 19.08
C GLY A 110 -0.29 9.86 19.55
N PRO A 111 1.00 10.17 19.79
CA PRO A 111 1.42 11.43 20.41
C PRO A 111 1.05 12.68 19.60
N ASP A 112 0.78 12.54 18.30
CA ASP A 112 0.38 13.67 17.45
C ASP A 112 -1.14 13.77 17.23
N PHE A 113 -1.94 12.80 17.71
CA PHE A 113 -3.38 12.71 17.41
C PHE A 113 -4.15 13.95 17.86
N ASP A 114 -3.97 14.38 19.11
CA ASP A 114 -4.70 15.51 19.67
C ASP A 114 -4.36 16.84 18.99
N THR A 115 -3.14 16.94 18.44
CA THR A 115 -2.63 18.12 17.76
C THR A 115 -2.75 18.04 16.24
N LEU A 116 -3.27 16.93 15.72
CA LEU A 116 -3.31 16.64 14.29
C LEU A 116 -4.16 17.66 13.54
N THR A 117 -5.27 18.06 14.16
CA THR A 117 -6.34 18.88 13.57
C THR A 117 -7.04 19.70 14.67
N ASP A 118 -7.89 20.65 14.29
CA ASP A 118 -8.74 21.38 15.24
C ASP A 118 -9.99 20.60 15.71
N LEU A 119 -10.20 19.38 15.21
CA LEU A 119 -11.30 18.50 15.63
C LEU A 119 -11.03 17.91 17.02
N SER A 120 -12.11 17.72 17.78
CA SER A 120 -12.04 16.96 19.04
C SER A 120 -11.61 15.52 18.81
N GLU A 121 -11.02 14.88 19.82
CA GLU A 121 -10.59 13.47 19.78
C GLU A 121 -11.72 12.53 19.31
N GLU A 122 -12.94 12.75 19.81
CA GLU A 122 -14.13 11.99 19.44
C GLU A 122 -14.49 12.17 17.95
N GLU A 123 -14.43 13.40 17.44
CA GLU A 123 -14.66 13.66 16.02
C GLU A 123 -13.57 13.03 15.15
N GLN A 124 -12.31 13.04 15.59
CA GLN A 124 -11.22 12.40 14.86
C GLN A 124 -11.40 10.88 14.80
N ARG A 125 -11.78 10.25 15.91
CA ARG A 125 -12.15 8.83 15.98
C ARG A 125 -13.27 8.48 15.01
N GLN A 126 -14.36 9.25 15.02
CA GLN A 126 -15.49 9.05 14.10
C GLN A 126 -15.08 9.19 12.63
N VAL A 127 -14.19 10.13 12.30
CA VAL A 127 -13.69 10.29 10.93
C VAL A 127 -12.82 9.09 10.51
N LEU A 128 -12.02 8.54 11.41
CA LEU A 128 -11.23 7.33 11.14
C LEU A 128 -12.12 6.09 10.93
N GLU A 129 -13.13 5.87 11.79
CA GLU A 129 -13.99 4.68 11.74
C GLU A 129 -15.01 4.68 10.61
N SER A 130 -15.46 5.88 10.18
CA SER A 130 -16.45 6.01 9.10
C SER A 130 -15.90 5.75 7.70
N SER A 131 -14.58 5.55 7.59
CA SER A 131 -13.89 5.32 6.33
C SER A 131 -13.65 3.84 6.06
N THR A 132 -13.84 3.44 4.80
CA THR A 132 -13.23 2.22 4.26
C THR A 132 -11.93 2.61 3.56
N TYR A 133 -10.83 2.05 4.02
CA TYR A 133 -9.53 2.25 3.43
C TYR A 133 -9.22 1.14 2.42
N PHE A 134 -8.26 1.39 1.53
CA PHE A 134 -7.72 0.35 0.66
C PHE A 134 -6.20 0.46 0.55
N VAL A 135 -5.53 -0.67 0.47
CA VAL A 135 -4.07 -0.73 0.29
C VAL A 135 -3.72 -0.31 -1.14
N SER A 136 -3.21 0.90 -1.29
CA SER A 136 -2.83 1.49 -2.59
C SER A 136 -1.33 1.42 -2.88
N MET A 137 -0.52 1.01 -1.90
CA MET A 137 0.90 0.72 -2.07
C MET A 137 1.38 -0.17 -0.91
N ILE A 138 2.42 -0.95 -1.17
CA ILE A 138 3.20 -1.65 -0.15
C ILE A 138 4.65 -1.19 -0.32
N GLY A 139 5.29 -0.64 0.71
CA GLY A 139 6.62 -0.06 0.57
C GLY A 139 7.14 0.68 1.81
N HIS A 140 8.22 1.44 1.66
CA HIS A 140 9.05 2.01 2.74
C HIS A 140 9.85 0.97 3.54
N THR A 141 9.17 -0.03 4.09
CA THR A 141 9.77 -1.22 4.71
C THR A 141 9.00 -2.49 4.27
N PRO A 142 9.57 -3.70 4.42
CA PRO A 142 8.91 -4.93 3.99
C PRO A 142 7.48 -5.06 4.54
N GLY A 143 6.50 -5.24 3.65
CA GLY A 143 5.10 -5.43 3.99
C GLY A 143 4.37 -4.21 4.54
N CYS A 144 5.00 -3.03 4.62
CA CYS A 144 4.39 -1.82 5.17
C CYS A 144 3.30 -1.28 4.21
N PRO A 145 2.01 -1.32 4.62
CA PRO A 145 0.91 -0.94 3.75
C PRO A 145 0.62 0.55 3.86
N TYR A 146 0.37 1.15 2.71
CA TYR A 146 -0.16 2.50 2.57
C TYR A 146 -1.64 2.40 2.22
N LEU A 147 -2.46 2.94 3.11
CA LEU A 147 -3.90 2.95 3.08
C LEU A 147 -4.39 4.30 2.55
N SER A 148 -5.00 4.27 1.37
CA SER A 148 -5.73 5.41 0.80
C SER A 148 -7.16 5.46 1.33
N GLY A 149 -7.77 6.65 1.31
CA GLY A 149 -9.11 6.89 1.86
C GLY A 149 -9.13 7.74 3.14
N LEU A 150 -7.96 8.24 3.57
CA LEU A 150 -7.89 9.17 4.69
C LEU A 150 -8.64 10.47 4.36
N SER A 151 -9.49 10.91 5.29
CA SER A 151 -10.21 12.16 5.13
C SER A 151 -9.27 13.35 5.17
N HIS A 152 -9.47 14.33 4.29
CA HIS A 152 -8.77 15.61 4.34
C HIS A 152 -8.99 16.37 5.66
N ARG A 153 -10.03 16.01 6.42
CA ARG A 153 -10.28 16.52 7.78
C ARG A 153 -9.23 16.08 8.79
N LEU A 154 -8.50 14.99 8.51
CA LEU A 154 -7.40 14.45 9.31
C LEU A 154 -6.03 14.80 8.72
N HIS A 155 -5.96 15.86 7.91
CA HIS A 155 -4.70 16.33 7.36
C HIS A 155 -3.96 17.18 8.39
N SER A 156 -2.66 16.95 8.51
CA SER A 156 -1.79 17.60 9.47
C SER A 156 -0.72 18.44 8.78
N GLY A 157 -0.25 19.48 9.48
CA GLY A 157 0.97 20.20 9.12
C GLY A 157 2.22 19.33 9.29
N ASN A 158 3.40 19.95 9.25
CA ASN A 158 4.66 19.21 9.42
C ASN A 158 4.79 18.67 10.85
N ALA A 159 5.03 17.36 11.01
CA ALA A 159 5.31 16.75 12.30
C ALA A 159 6.77 16.97 12.71
N GLN A 160 7.05 16.90 14.00
CA GLN A 160 8.44 16.88 14.50
C GLN A 160 9.08 15.51 14.24
N PHE A 161 10.41 15.53 14.03
CA PHE A 161 11.21 14.31 13.90
C PHE A 161 11.15 13.48 15.19
N LYS A 162 10.78 12.21 15.04
CA LYS A 162 10.78 11.19 16.09
C LYS A 162 11.99 10.29 15.89
N GLN A 163 12.83 10.19 16.91
CA GLN A 163 13.99 9.30 16.91
C GLN A 163 13.58 7.83 16.92
N PHE A 164 12.39 7.53 17.43
CA PHE A 164 11.86 6.18 17.50
C PHE A 164 10.36 6.16 17.26
N ILE A 165 9.96 5.39 16.25
CA ILE A 165 8.57 5.04 15.92
C ILE A 165 8.47 3.52 15.98
N PRO A 166 7.68 2.95 16.90
CA PRO A 166 7.59 1.50 17.07
C PRO A 166 6.93 0.81 15.87
N LYS A 167 7.25 -0.46 15.64
CA LYS A 167 6.46 -1.37 14.78
C LYS A 167 4.98 -1.32 15.20
N GLY A 168 4.09 -1.26 14.21
CA GLY A 168 2.64 -1.20 14.40
C GLY A 168 2.07 0.21 14.53
N SER A 169 2.90 1.25 14.48
CA SER A 169 2.43 2.65 14.50
C SER A 169 1.61 2.99 13.28
N LEU A 170 0.50 3.67 13.52
CA LEU A 170 -0.33 4.31 12.51
C LEU A 170 0.23 5.71 12.25
N CYS A 171 0.81 5.89 11.06
CA CYS A 171 1.47 7.12 10.66
C CYS A 171 0.74 7.76 9.48
N ILE A 172 0.73 9.09 9.40
CA ILE A 172 0.17 9.81 8.25
C ILE A 172 1.29 10.29 7.33
N GLU A 173 1.18 10.01 6.04
CA GLU A 173 2.02 10.60 5.00
C GLU A 173 1.11 11.22 3.93
N ARG A 174 1.11 12.55 3.86
CA ARG A 174 0.22 13.34 2.98
C ARG A 174 -1.26 13.04 3.24
N ASP A 175 -1.87 12.25 2.36
CA ASP A 175 -3.27 11.87 2.33
C ASP A 175 -3.47 10.36 2.57
N LYS A 176 -2.45 9.70 3.12
CA LYS A 176 -2.44 8.26 3.38
C LYS A 176 -2.12 7.97 4.82
N LEU A 177 -2.73 6.92 5.33
CA LEU A 177 -2.30 6.26 6.55
C LEU A 177 -1.34 5.14 6.15
N PHE A 178 -0.25 4.93 6.87
CA PHE A 178 0.56 3.72 6.73
C PHE A 178 0.85 3.10 8.08
N ILE A 179 1.03 1.78 8.09
CA ILE A 179 1.29 1.03 9.32
C ILE A 179 2.73 0.53 9.30
N THR A 180 3.55 0.97 10.25
CA THR A 180 4.95 0.54 10.32
C THR A 180 5.04 -0.97 10.56
N THR A 181 5.87 -1.68 9.81
CA THR A 181 6.11 -3.13 10.01
C THR A 181 7.41 -3.44 10.74
N THR A 182 8.24 -2.42 10.96
CA THR A 182 9.49 -2.47 11.70
C THR A 182 9.67 -1.19 12.50
N ASP A 183 10.46 -1.25 13.57
CA ASP A 183 10.86 -0.05 14.32
C ASP A 183 11.64 0.89 13.38
N THR A 184 11.30 2.19 13.40
CA THR A 184 11.85 3.20 12.48
C THR A 184 12.00 4.57 13.15
N SER A 185 12.32 5.60 12.38
CA SER A 185 12.43 7.01 12.79
C SER A 185 11.95 7.90 11.64
N GLY A 186 11.39 9.09 11.91
CA GLY A 186 10.96 9.98 10.84
C GLY A 186 10.11 11.17 11.28
N GLU A 187 9.61 11.91 10.29
CA GLU A 187 8.83 13.16 10.46
C GLU A 187 7.35 12.96 10.12
N TRP A 188 6.79 11.80 10.47
CA TRP A 188 5.37 11.52 10.25
C TRP A 188 4.57 11.78 11.54
N PRO A 189 3.34 12.34 11.44
CA PRO A 189 2.39 12.29 12.54
C PRO A 189 2.08 10.82 12.87
N VAL A 190 2.26 10.43 14.13
CA VAL A 190 1.90 9.14 14.69
C VAL A 190 0.60 9.32 15.47
N ILE A 191 -0.47 8.72 14.96
CA ILE A 191 -1.83 8.94 15.47
C ILE A 191 -2.36 7.77 16.31
N GLY A 192 -1.66 6.64 16.31
CA GLY A 192 -2.08 5.45 17.01
C GLY A 192 -1.16 4.26 16.80
N TRP A 193 -1.62 3.10 17.24
CA TRP A 193 -0.85 1.87 17.20
C TRP A 193 -1.75 0.63 17.08
N THR A 194 -1.21 -0.43 16.47
CA THR A 194 -1.82 -1.77 16.43
C THR A 194 -0.83 -2.84 16.90
N ASN A 195 -1.35 -3.84 17.62
CA ASN A 195 -0.61 -5.05 17.99
C ASN A 195 -0.69 -6.12 16.90
N VAL A 196 -1.42 -5.87 15.81
CA VAL A 196 -1.57 -6.80 14.70
C VAL A 196 -0.25 -6.94 13.97
N GLU A 197 0.23 -8.17 13.83
CA GLU A 197 1.41 -8.45 13.00
C GLU A 197 1.04 -8.34 11.51
N ILE A 198 1.36 -7.18 10.93
CA ILE A 198 1.12 -6.88 9.51
C ILE A 198 2.10 -7.65 8.60
N TYR A 199 3.35 -7.80 9.05
CA TYR A 199 4.37 -8.55 8.32
C TYR A 199 5.07 -9.53 9.26
N ASP A 200 4.90 -10.82 8.97
CA ASP A 200 5.63 -11.91 9.60
C ASP A 200 6.94 -12.11 8.83
N ARG A 201 8.03 -11.63 9.44
CA ARG A 201 9.38 -11.72 8.87
C ARG A 201 9.91 -13.16 8.81
N GLN A 202 9.48 -14.05 9.69
CA GLN A 202 9.99 -15.42 9.74
C GLN A 202 9.48 -16.24 8.56
N ASN A 203 8.19 -16.08 8.24
CA ASN A 203 7.54 -16.81 7.16
C ASN A 203 7.43 -16.00 5.85
N ASN A 204 7.82 -14.72 5.88
CA ASN A 204 7.68 -13.77 4.77
C ASN A 204 6.22 -13.62 4.30
N ILE A 205 5.30 -13.46 5.25
CA ILE A 205 3.85 -13.36 5.00
C ILE A 205 3.37 -11.96 5.36
N CYS A 206 2.64 -11.31 4.45
CA CYS A 206 1.95 -10.05 4.69
C CYS A 206 0.46 -10.31 4.97
N LYS A 207 -0.05 -9.75 6.06
CA LYS A 207 -1.49 -9.77 6.39
C LYS A 207 -2.30 -8.89 5.44
N LEU A 208 -1.72 -7.78 5.01
CA LEU A 208 -2.32 -6.81 4.08
C LEU A 208 -1.52 -6.80 2.78
N ASN A 209 -2.22 -6.90 1.66
CA ASN A 209 -1.69 -6.92 0.30
C ASN A 209 -2.29 -5.78 -0.52
N PHE A 210 -1.61 -5.41 -1.61
CA PHE A 210 -2.12 -4.40 -2.54
C PHE A 210 -3.55 -4.73 -3.02
N GLY A 211 -4.45 -3.76 -2.91
CA GLY A 211 -5.86 -3.90 -3.24
C GLY A 211 -6.72 -4.62 -2.18
N ASP A 212 -6.22 -4.84 -0.97
CA ASP A 212 -7.08 -5.22 0.17
C ASP A 212 -7.86 -4.00 0.67
N ASP A 213 -9.13 -4.20 1.01
CA ASP A 213 -9.93 -3.22 1.75
C ASP A 213 -9.70 -3.40 3.24
N VAL A 214 -9.62 -2.30 3.98
CA VAL A 214 -9.28 -2.27 5.40
C VAL A 214 -10.28 -1.40 6.15
N ILE A 215 -10.76 -1.92 7.29
CA ILE A 215 -11.55 -1.16 8.26
C ILE A 215 -10.72 -1.06 9.54
N LEU A 216 -10.58 0.16 10.05
CA LEU A 216 -9.96 0.40 11.35
C LEU A 216 -11.05 0.30 12.42
N ASN A 217 -10.87 -0.61 13.36
CA ASN A 217 -11.73 -0.75 14.52
C ASN A 217 -11.02 -0.12 15.71
N ILE A 218 -11.47 1.05 16.19
CA ILE A 218 -10.80 1.75 17.26
C ILE A 218 -11.27 1.17 18.59
N VAL A 219 -10.33 0.63 19.35
CA VAL A 219 -10.55 0.04 20.67
C VAL A 219 -9.84 0.87 21.74
N ASP A 220 -10.33 0.79 22.97
CA ASP A 220 -9.73 1.54 24.09
C ASP A 220 -8.40 0.92 24.56
N GLN A 221 -8.21 -0.38 24.32
CA GLN A 221 -7.00 -1.10 24.68
C GLN A 221 -6.75 -2.29 23.76
N LEU A 222 -5.47 -2.57 23.49
CA LEU A 222 -5.05 -3.76 22.77
C LEU A 222 -4.43 -4.77 23.74
N GLN A 223 -4.75 -6.06 23.57
CA GLN A 223 -4.13 -7.12 24.35
C GLN A 223 -2.67 -7.29 23.91
N SER A 224 -1.72 -6.94 24.77
CA SER A 224 -0.30 -7.17 24.47
C SER A 224 0.05 -8.65 24.62
N LYS A 225 0.61 -9.25 23.56
CA LYS A 225 1.45 -10.46 23.70
C LYS A 225 2.91 -10.02 23.78
N ASP A 226 3.68 -10.76 24.58
CA ASP A 226 5.07 -10.53 24.99
C ASP A 226 5.88 -9.51 24.17
N GLY A 227 6.27 -8.40 24.83
CA GLY A 227 7.15 -7.38 24.27
C GLY A 227 6.64 -5.94 24.37
N GLY A 228 5.32 -5.74 24.52
CA GLY A 228 4.70 -4.45 24.84
C GLY A 228 4.79 -3.38 23.75
N TYR A 229 3.92 -2.37 23.85
CA TYR A 229 4.13 -1.10 23.15
C TYR A 229 5.38 -0.40 23.70
N LYS A 230 6.17 0.22 22.82
CA LYS A 230 7.31 1.06 23.20
C LYS A 230 7.00 2.51 22.80
N PRO A 231 7.07 3.47 23.72
CA PRO A 231 6.70 4.86 23.44
C PRO A 231 7.47 5.48 22.27
N CYS A 232 6.72 6.10 21.38
CA CYS A 232 7.25 6.97 20.33
C CYS A 232 7.88 8.23 20.94
N HIS A 233 9.08 8.61 20.49
CA HIS A 233 9.81 9.80 20.97
C HIS A 233 10.85 10.31 19.95
#